data_AF-A0A957RLU9-F1
#
_entry.id   AF-A0A957RLU9-F1
#
_cell.length_a   1.000
_cell.length_b   1.000
_cell.length_c   1.000
_cell.angle_alpha   90.00
_cell.angle_beta   90.00
_cell.angle_gamma   90.00
#
_symmetry.space_group_name_H-M   'P 1'
#
loop_
_entity.id
_entity.type
_entity.pdbx_description
1 polymer ?
#
loop_
_entity_poly.entity_id
_entity_poly.type
_entity_poly.pdbx_seq_one_letter_code
_entity_poly.pdbx_strand_id
1 'polypeptide(L)' 'MHEPSVVAIRLRDNTMVAVGHEAYDMLGRTPESIEVARPIRDGVIADFVVTEAM' A
#
# COMPACT_ATOMS: atom_id res chain seq x y z
N MET A 1 -3.56 20.23 0.55
CA MET A 1 -3.03 19.08 1.33
C MET A 1 -2.85 17.95 0.33
N HIS A 2 -1.62 17.52 0.07
CA HIS A 2 -1.33 16.44 -0.89
C HIS A 2 -1.22 15.14 -0.10
N GLU A 3 -2.21 14.26 -0.25
CA GLU A 3 -2.12 12.91 0.27
C GLU A 3 -1.15 12.11 -0.61
N PRO A 4 -0.11 11.49 -0.02
CA PRO A 4 0.85 10.74 -0.81
C PRO A 4 0.19 9.47 -1.38
N SER A 5 0.34 9.22 -2.68
CA SER A 5 -0.20 8.01 -3.33
C SER A 5 0.66 6.78 -3.02
N VAL A 6 0.55 6.28 -1.79
CA VAL A 6 1.24 5.09 -1.26
C VAL A 6 0.24 4.18 -0.57
N VAL A 7 0.47 2.88 -0.66
CA VAL A 7 -0.31 1.85 0.01
C VAL A 7 0.64 0.86 0.67
N ALA A 8 0.24 0.35 1.83
CA ALA A 8 0.94 -0.73 2.51
C ALA A 8 0.08 -1.99 2.36
N ILE A 9 0.70 -3.07 1.89
CA ILE A 9 0.07 -4.35 1.56
C ILE A 9 0.78 -5.44 2.35
N ARG A 10 0.01 -6.30 3.00
CA ARG A 10 0.53 -7.49 3.65
C ARG A 10 0.67 -8.60 2.62
N LEU A 11 1.89 -9.13 2.45
CA LEU A 11 2.21 -10.12 1.43
C LEU A 11 1.61 -11.51 1.70
N ARG A 12 1.31 -11.82 2.96
CA ARG A 12 0.79 -13.13 3.37
C ARG A 12 -0.60 -13.44 2.77
N ASP A 13 -1.45 -12.42 2.73
CA ASP A 13 -2.87 -12.48 2.37
C ASP A 13 -3.21 -11.46 1.27
N ASN A 14 -2.19 -10.79 0.71
CA ASN A 14 -2.29 -9.70 -0.25
C ASN A 14 -3.29 -8.60 0.18
N THR A 15 -3.44 -8.39 1.48
CA THR A 15 -4.46 -7.49 2.05
C THR A 15 -3.88 -6.11 2.29
N MET A 16 -4.65 -5.08 1.96
CA MET A 16 -4.29 -3.69 2.24
C MET A 16 -4.33 -3.43 3.75
N VAL A 17 -3.24 -2.94 4.31
CA VAL A 17 -3.13 -2.61 5.75
C VAL A 17 -3.20 -1.11 6.03
N ALA A 18 -2.78 -0.26 5.10
CA ALA A 18 -2.87 1.19 5.22
C ALA A 18 -2.76 1.87 3.84
N VAL A 19 -3.21 3.12 3.77
CA VAL A 19 -3.11 3.99 2.57
C VAL A 19 -2.62 5.39 2.96
N GLY A 20 -2.12 6.14 1.99
CA GLY A 20 -1.81 7.56 2.19
C GLY A 20 -0.64 7.78 3.16
N HIS A 21 -0.86 8.68 4.12
CA HIS A 21 0.14 8.98 5.16
C HIS A 21 0.42 7.79 6.05
N GLU A 22 -0.57 6.97 6.40
CA GLU A 22 -0.36 5.81 7.25
C GLU A 22 0.56 4.77 6.58
N ALA A 23 0.38 4.56 5.28
CA ALA A 23 1.28 3.73 4.49
C ALA A 23 2.68 4.36 4.33
N TYR A 24 2.76 5.69 4.27
CA TYR A 24 4.03 6.41 4.21
C TYR A 24 4.80 6.32 5.53
N ASP A 25 4.14 6.40 6.67
CA ASP A 25 4.76 6.30 8.00
C ASP A 25 5.29 4.89 8.30
N MET A 26 4.73 3.90 7.60
CA MET A 26 5.19 2.52 7.58
C MET A 26 6.50 2.33 6.79
N LEU A 27 6.87 3.28 5.93
CA LEU A 27 8.07 3.20 5.11
C LEU A 27 9.33 3.15 6.00
N GLY A 28 10.09 2.06 5.91
CA GLY A 28 11.28 1.82 6.74
C GLY A 28 10.99 1.33 8.17
N ARG A 29 9.71 1.11 8.52
CA ARG A 29 9.28 0.53 9.81
C ARG A 29 8.44 -0.74 9.63
N THR A 30 8.34 -1.26 8.42
CA THR A 30 7.58 -2.48 8.11
C THR A 30 8.41 -3.75 8.24
N PRO A 31 7.83 -4.84 8.77
CA PRO A 31 8.42 -6.17 8.70
C PRO A 31 8.40 -6.69 7.25
N GLU A 32 9.21 -7.72 6.94
CA GLU A 32 9.26 -8.35 5.59
C GLU A 32 7.90 -8.84 5.08
N SER A 33 6.92 -9.04 5.96
CA SER A 33 5.56 -9.43 5.59
C SER A 33 4.70 -8.28 5.06
N ILE A 34 5.16 -7.03 5.09
CA ILE A 34 4.43 -5.84 4.62
C ILE A 34 5.27 -5.10 3.59
N GLU A 35 4.72 -4.93 2.40
CA GLU A 35 5.28 -4.17 1.30
C GLU A 35 4.59 -2.82 1.19
N VAL A 36 5.38 -1.74 1.13
CA VAL A 36 4.86 -0.39 0.86
C VAL A 36 5.13 -0.06 -0.60
N ALA A 37 4.06 0.09 -1.38
CA ALA A 37 4.11 0.32 -2.82
C ALA A 37 3.28 1.55 -3.23
N ARG A 38 3.57 2.11 -4.40
CA ARG A 38 2.75 3.17 -5.00
C ARG A 38 1.81 2.53 -6.03
N PRO A 39 0.49 2.55 -5.81
CA PRO A 39 -0.47 1.84 -6.66
C PRO A 39 -0.60 2.48 -8.05
N ILE A 40 -0.28 3.77 -8.16
CA ILE A 40 -0.29 4.52 -9.40
C ILE A 40 1.10 5.08 -9.65
N ARG A 41 1.74 4.60 -10.72
CA ARG A 41 2.94 5.22 -11.29
C ARG A 41 2.66 5.41 -12.78
N ASP A 42 2.72 6.67 -13.23
CA ASP A 42 2.53 7.05 -14.64
C ASP A 42 1.17 6.63 -15.25
N GLY A 43 0.10 6.58 -14.43
CA GLY A 43 -1.25 6.24 -14.87
C GLY A 43 -1.52 4.74 -15.05
N VAL A 44 -0.57 3.88 -14.69
CA VAL A 44 -0.74 2.42 -14.67
C VAL A 44 -1.16 2.00 -13.28
N ILE A 45 -2.32 1.35 -13.19
CA ILE A 45 -2.79 0.67 -11.98
C ILE A 45 -1.91 -0.57 -11.83
N ALA A 46 -1.06 -0.61 -10.81
CA ALA A 46 -0.46 -1.86 -10.41
C ALA A 46 -1.57 -2.77 -9.89
N ASP A 47 -1.74 -3.92 -10.53
CA ASP A 47 -2.80 -4.90 -10.30
C ASP A 47 -2.63 -5.57 -8.93
N PHE A 48 -2.86 -4.79 -7.87
CA PHE A 48 -2.97 -5.30 -6.53
C PHE A 48 -4.42 -5.73 -6.38
N VAL A 49 -4.63 -7.04 -6.35
CA VAL A 49 -5.90 -7.64 -5.96
C VAL A 49 -6.14 -7.27 -4.49
N VAL A 50 -6.71 -6.08 -4.28
CA VAL A 50 -7.21 -5.61 -2.99
C VAL A 50 -8.50 -6.38 -2.77
N THR A 51 -8.38 -7.60 -2.27
CA THR A 51 -9.56 -8.36 -1.87
C THR A 51 -10.18 -7.66 -0.66
N GLU A 52 -11.44 -7.24 -0.86
CA GLU A 52 -12.39 -6.60 0.04
C GLU A 52 -12.18 -6.76 1.56
N ALA A 53 -12.37 -5.64 2.26
CA ALA A 53 -13.30 -5.60 3.39
C ALA A 53 -13.96 -4.21 3.44
N MET A 54 -14.96 -4.01 2.59
CA MET A 54 -16.07 -3.09 2.88
C MET A 54 -17.07 -3.81 3.81
#